data_AF-A0A965PHQ6-F1
#
_entry.id   AF-A0A965PHQ6-F1
#
_cell.length_a   1.000
_cell.length_b   1.000
_cell.length_c   1.000
_cell.angle_alpha   90.00
_cell.angle_beta   90.00
_cell.angle_gamma   90.00
#
_symmetry.space_group_name_H-M   'P 1'
#
loop_
_entity.id
_entity.type
_entity.pdbx_description
1 polymer ?
#
loop_
_entity_poly.entity_id
_entity_poly.type
_entity_poly.pdbx_seq_one_letter_code
_entity_poly.pdbx_strand_id
1 'polypeptide(L)'
;MTKRTKTWKIGEYCAGGVIRAKSCGELVKLEVRDYSTDELLNHAAFGRIHERQIFEFLTTFTTPYYADNVLAWIRQKVWGLA
;
A
#
# COMPACT_ATOMS: atom_id res chain seq x y z
N MET A 1 4.21 -15.06 13.52
CA MET A 1 4.35 -13.87 12.64
C MET A 1 3.12 -12.99 12.78
N THR A 2 3.32 -11.70 13.03
CA THR A 2 2.21 -10.75 13.19
C THR A 2 1.68 -10.37 11.82
N LYS A 3 0.39 -10.65 11.58
CA LYS A 3 -0.32 -10.23 10.36
C LYS A 3 -1.00 -8.90 10.64
N ARG A 4 -0.81 -7.91 9.76
CA ARG A 4 -1.49 -6.61 9.86
C ARG A 4 -2.10 -6.28 8.51
N THR A 5 -3.32 -5.79 8.51
CA THR A 5 -4.00 -5.36 7.28
C THR A 5 -4.55 -3.96 7.48
N LYS A 6 -4.33 -3.09 6.49
CA LYS A 6 -4.98 -1.78 6.43
C LYS A 6 -5.49 -1.53 5.02
N THR A 7 -6.66 -0.92 4.94
CA THR A 7 -7.31 -0.55 3.68
C THR A 7 -7.55 0.95 3.68
N TRP A 8 -7.19 1.60 2.58
CA TRP A 8 -7.48 3.00 2.30
C TRP A 8 -8.49 3.05 1.16
N LYS A 9 -9.55 3.84 1.33
CA LYS A 9 -10.53 4.15 0.28
C LYS A 9 -10.25 5.59 -0.17
N ILE A 10 -9.71 5.74 -1.37
CA ILE A 10 -9.14 6.98 -1.91
C ILE A 10 -9.80 7.34 -3.26
N GLY A 11 -11.02 6.85 -3.49
CA GLY A 11 -11.69 6.77 -4.80
C GLY A 11 -11.85 8.05 -5.62
N GLU A 12 -11.74 9.24 -5.02
CA GLU A 12 -11.79 10.50 -5.78
C GLU A 12 -10.43 10.96 -6.31
N TYR A 13 -9.32 10.43 -5.78
CA TYR A 13 -7.99 11.01 -6.00
C TYR A 13 -7.01 10.06 -6.71
N CYS A 14 -7.43 8.83 -7.07
CA CYS A 14 -6.52 7.73 -7.43
C CYS A 14 -7.12 6.76 -8.47
N ALA A 15 -6.31 6.30 -9.43
CA ALA A 15 -6.63 5.19 -10.32
C ALA A 15 -6.57 3.86 -9.53
N GLY A 16 -7.73 3.30 -9.22
CA GLY A 16 -7.84 2.23 -8.21
C GLY A 16 -8.07 2.83 -6.84
N GLY A 17 -9.33 3.14 -6.56
CA GLY A 17 -9.73 3.86 -5.36
C GLY A 17 -9.65 3.08 -4.06
N VAL A 18 -9.12 1.85 -4.06
CA VAL A 18 -8.90 1.08 -2.83
C VAL A 18 -7.49 0.50 -2.81
N ILE A 19 -6.68 0.94 -1.82
CA ILE A 19 -5.36 0.39 -1.55
C ILE A 19 -5.46 -0.52 -0.33
N ARG A 20 -4.96 -1.75 -0.41
CA ARG A 20 -4.96 -2.71 0.71
C ARG A 20 -3.55 -3.23 0.94
N ALA A 21 -2.99 -2.90 2.11
CA ALA A 21 -1.69 -3.42 2.55
C ALA A 21 -1.90 -4.61 3.50
N LYS A 22 -1.28 -5.75 3.19
CA LYS A 22 -1.27 -6.97 4.01
C LYS A 22 0.16 -7.30 4.37
N SER A 23 0.48 -7.38 5.66
CA SER A 23 1.82 -7.77 6.11
C SER A 23 1.87 -9.22 6.59
N CYS A 24 3.01 -9.87 6.35
CA CYS A 24 3.38 -11.16 6.94
C CYS A 24 4.86 -11.09 7.36
N GLY A 25 5.11 -10.81 8.64
CA GLY A 25 6.46 -10.47 9.09
C GLY A 25 6.90 -9.12 8.52
N GLU A 26 8.09 -9.07 7.90
CA GLU A 26 8.65 -7.86 7.29
C GLU A 26 8.19 -7.63 5.85
N LEU A 27 7.55 -8.63 5.24
CA LEU A 27 7.01 -8.52 3.89
C LEU A 27 5.64 -7.85 3.92
N VAL A 28 5.41 -6.93 2.98
CA VAL A 28 4.13 -6.27 2.75
C VAL A 28 3.66 -6.51 1.33
N LYS A 29 2.46 -7.05 1.18
CA LYS A 29 1.74 -7.14 -0.09
C LYS A 29 0.80 -5.96 -0.21
N LEU A 30 0.93 -5.20 -1.29
CA LEU A 30 0.05 -4.11 -1.67
C LEU A 30 -0.89 -4.59 -2.77
N GLU A 31 -2.18 -4.36 -2.59
CA GLU A 31 -3.22 -4.61 -3.59
C GLU A 31 -3.89 -3.26 -3.92
N VAL A 32 -3.96 -2.94 -5.21
CA VAL A 32 -4.70 -1.79 -5.74
C VAL A 32 -5.95 -2.33 -6.41
N ARG A 33 -7.11 -1.82 -6.01
CA ARG A 33 -8.43 -2.29 -6.46
C ARG A 33 -9.27 -1.14 -6.97
N ASP A 34 -10.16 -1.45 -7.91
CA ASP A 34 -11.15 -0.50 -8.40
C ASP A 34 -12.09 -0.05 -7.28
N TYR A 35 -12.51 1.21 -7.31
CA TYR A 35 -13.39 1.76 -6.28
C TYR A 35 -14.82 1.21 -6.36
N SER A 36 -15.32 1.00 -7.57
CA SER A 36 -16.71 0.67 -7.85
C SER A 36 -16.93 -0.84 -7.85
N THR A 37 -16.01 -1.61 -8.43
CA THR A 37 -16.16 -3.05 -8.61
C THR A 37 -15.36 -3.89 -7.60
N ASP A 38 -14.46 -3.27 -6.81
CA ASP A 38 -13.46 -3.95 -5.96
C ASP A 38 -12.56 -4.95 -6.72
N GLU A 39 -12.53 -4.88 -8.05
CA GLU A 39 -11.68 -5.72 -8.89
C GLU A 39 -10.21 -5.41 -8.65
N LEU A 40 -9.38 -6.46 -8.61
CA LEU A 40 -7.94 -6.32 -8.41
C LEU A 40 -7.30 -5.77 -9.69
N LEU A 41 -6.86 -4.52 -9.65
CA LEU A 41 -6.19 -3.86 -10.77
C LEU A 41 -4.70 -4.21 -10.81
N ASN A 42 -4.04 -4.18 -9.65
CA ASN A 42 -2.61 -4.51 -9.55
C ASN A 42 -2.24 -4.98 -8.14
N HIS A 43 -1.13 -5.72 -8.02
CA HIS A 43 -0.55 -6.06 -6.73
C HIS A 43 0.95 -6.31 -6.83
N ALA A 44 1.66 -6.03 -5.74
CA ALA A 44 3.07 -6.32 -5.61
C ALA A 44 3.43 -6.63 -4.14
N ALA A 45 4.49 -7.39 -3.93
CA ALA A 45 5.01 -7.72 -2.61
C ALA A 45 6.41 -7.14 -2.43
N PHE A 46 6.65 -6.53 -1.28
CA PHE A 46 7.84 -5.76 -1.00
C PHE A 46 8.40 -6.11 0.37
N GLY A 47 9.73 -6.06 0.49
CA GLY A 47 10.43 -6.12 1.78
C GLY A 47 10.93 -4.74 2.20
N ARG A 48 11.56 -4.66 3.37
CA ARG A 48 12.08 -3.41 3.95
C ARG A 48 13.02 -2.62 3.05
N ILE A 49 13.85 -3.30 2.24
CA ILE A 49 14.80 -2.64 1.34
C ILE A 49 14.13 -1.98 0.11
N HIS A 50 12.84 -2.22 -0.12
CA HIS A 50 12.12 -1.83 -1.34
C HIS A 50 11.34 -0.52 -1.17
N GLU A 51 11.74 0.33 -0.22
CA GLU A 51 10.97 1.51 0.17
C GLU A 51 10.69 2.47 -1.00
N ARG A 52 11.72 2.77 -1.80
CA ARG A 52 11.58 3.59 -3.03
C ARG A 52 10.63 2.94 -4.04
N GLN A 53 10.71 1.63 -4.21
CA GLN A 53 9.87 0.89 -5.17
C GLN A 53 8.41 0.85 -4.72
N ILE A 54 8.15 0.81 -3.41
CA ILE A 54 6.79 0.95 -2.86
C ILE A 54 6.23 2.32 -3.20
N PHE A 55 7.01 3.38 -2.99
CA PHE A 55 6.59 4.74 -3.30
C PHE A 55 6.29 4.93 -4.78
N GLU A 56 7.18 4.48 -5.67
CA GLU A 56 6.98 4.53 -7.13
C GLU A 56 5.76 3.71 -7.59
N PHE A 57 5.59 2.51 -7.04
CA PHE A 57 4.41 1.67 -7.30
C PHE A 57 3.13 2.39 -6.90
N LEU A 58 3.06 2.92 -5.68
CA LEU A 58 1.88 3.61 -5.17
C LEU A 58 1.59 4.86 -6.00
N THR A 59 2.61 5.67 -6.30
CA THR A 59 2.45 6.94 -7.06
C THR A 59 1.98 6.72 -8.50
N THR A 60 2.10 5.50 -9.03
CA THR A 60 1.51 5.13 -10.34
C THR A 60 -0.03 5.07 -10.28
N PHE A 61 -0.58 4.75 -9.11
CA PHE A 61 -2.03 4.56 -8.89
C PHE A 61 -2.65 5.69 -8.05
N THR A 62 -1.86 6.37 -7.24
CA THR A 62 -2.29 7.39 -6.30
C THR A 62 -1.41 8.64 -6.38
N THR A 63 -1.77 9.69 -5.66
CA THR A 63 -0.90 10.87 -5.55
C THR A 63 0.27 10.60 -4.58
N PRO A 64 1.41 11.30 -4.74
CA PRO A 64 2.55 11.20 -3.83
C PRO A 64 2.15 11.32 -2.33
N TYR A 65 1.20 12.22 -2.03
CA TYR A 65 0.69 12.43 -0.68
C TYR A 65 0.10 11.16 -0.06
N TYR A 66 -0.72 10.43 -0.81
CA TYR A 66 -1.30 9.18 -0.32
C TYR A 66 -0.29 8.03 -0.34
N ALA A 67 0.64 8.02 -1.30
CA ALA A 67 1.75 7.08 -1.30
C ALA A 67 2.58 7.20 0.00
N ASP A 68 2.90 8.42 0.43
CA ASP A 68 3.58 8.69 1.69
C ASP A 68 2.77 8.24 2.90
N ASN A 69 1.46 8.46 2.93
CA ASN A 69 0.60 8.00 4.02
C ASN A 69 0.59 6.46 4.17
N VAL A 70 0.57 5.74 3.05
CA VAL A 70 0.66 4.27 3.04
C VAL A 70 2.05 3.84 3.51
N LEU A 71 3.11 4.48 2.98
CA LEU A 71 4.49 4.16 3.33
C LEU A 71 4.80 4.42 4.80
N ALA A 72 4.33 5.54 5.36
CA ALA A 72 4.45 5.87 6.78
C ALA A 72 3.78 4.82 7.67
N TRP A 73 2.61 4.33 7.27
CA TRP A 73 1.97 3.23 7.98
C TRP A 73 2.79 1.94 7.92
N ILE A 74 3.41 1.62 6.77
CA ILE A 74 4.29 0.45 6.65
C ILE A 74 5.53 0.60 7.55
N ARG A 75 6.20 1.74 7.53
CA ARG A 75 7.36 2.02 8.39
C ARG A 75 7.02 1.84 9.87
N GLN A 76 5.96 2.51 10.33
CA GLN A 76 5.59 2.51 11.75
C GLN A 76 4.95 1.19 12.20
N LYS A 77 4.04 0.65 11.39
CA LYS A 77 3.17 -0.48 11.76
C LYS A 77 3.58 -1.79 11.12
N VAL A 78 4.59 -1.88 10.27
CA VAL A 78 5.12 -3.18 9.80
C VAL A 78 6.56 -3.35 10.24
N TRP A 79 7.42 -2.37 9.94
CA TRP A 79 8.86 -2.46 10.23
C TRP A 79 9.28 -1.89 11.59
N GLY A 80 8.38 -1.19 12.30
CA GLY A 80 8.67 -0.62 13.61
C GLY A 80 9.70 0.51 13.57
N LEU A 81 9.81 1.20 12.43
CA LEU A 81 10.66 2.38 12.27
C LEU A 81 9.83 3.62 12.60
N ALA A 82 10.28 4.37 13.61
CA ALA A 82 9.68 5.62 14.06
C ALA A 82 10.10 6.78 13.15
#